data_AF-A0A9D3XXW5-F1
#
_entry.id   AF-A0A9D3XXW5-F1
#
_cell.length_a   1.000
_cell.length_b   1.000
_cell.length_c   1.000
_cell.angle_alpha   90.00
_cell.angle_beta   90.00
_cell.angle_gamma   90.00
#
_symmetry.space_group_name_H-M   'P 1'
#
loop_
_entity.id
_entity.type
_entity.pdbx_description
1 polymer ?
#
loop_
_entity_poly.entity_id
_entity_poly.type
_entity_poly.pdbx_seq_one_letter_code
_entity_poly.pdbx_strand_id
1 'polypeptide(L)'
;MTPQIYLFILLSISSCFGCFFCQSILPKIEEDIEKLKADFNSSQSDVAEGGSIFTERLKSWTEANEKKIILSQIISMYLKMFDNIGPATSKLHVKNIHNALHTLNNSLTESFKKVKDLMELAKLPMNDKKIQRKAVNELFPTLQKLLLDHPTTHVKRKRSQNQKRKCRC
;
A
#
# COMPACT_ATOMS: atom_id res chain seq x y z
N MET A 1 7.97 0.44 -22.71
CA MET A 1 7.25 1.14 -21.63
C MET A 1 7.75 2.57 -21.54
N THR A 2 6.87 3.57 -21.42
CA THR A 2 7.29 4.98 -21.44
C THR A 2 7.88 5.41 -20.09
N PRO A 3 8.89 6.30 -20.08
CA PRO A 3 9.51 6.84 -18.85
C PRO A 3 8.50 7.52 -17.91
N GLN A 4 7.33 7.89 -18.43
CA GLN A 4 6.21 8.47 -17.70
C GLN A 4 5.64 7.54 -16.61
N ILE A 5 5.67 6.22 -16.82
CA ILE A 5 5.10 5.24 -15.88
C ILE A 5 6.01 5.07 -14.65
N TYR A 6 7.33 5.02 -14.86
CA TYR A 6 8.32 4.99 -13.78
C TYR A 6 8.24 6.26 -12.94
N LEU A 7 8.11 7.41 -13.58
CA LEU A 7 7.95 8.70 -12.92
C LEU A 7 6.68 8.74 -12.04
N PHE A 8 5.56 8.17 -12.50
CA PHE A 8 4.32 8.12 -11.71
C PHE A 8 4.44 7.26 -10.44
N ILE A 9 5.13 6.13 -10.53
CA ILE A 9 5.39 5.24 -9.37
C ILE A 9 6.35 5.94 -8.40
N LEU A 10 7.41 6.55 -8.91
CA LEU A 10 8.39 7.31 -8.12
C LEU A 10 7.74 8.52 -7.42
N LEU A 11 6.86 9.27 -8.09
CA LEU A 11 6.10 10.38 -7.52
C LEU A 11 5.05 9.91 -6.50
N SER A 12 4.45 8.74 -6.70
CA SER A 12 3.52 8.14 -5.73
C SER A 12 4.23 7.68 -4.46
N ILE A 13 5.47 7.19 -4.60
CA ILE A 13 6.34 6.86 -3.46
C ILE A 13 6.84 8.16 -2.80
N SER A 14 7.24 9.19 -3.54
CA SER A 14 7.69 10.47 -2.96
C SER A 14 6.59 11.17 -2.15
N SER A 15 5.36 11.20 -2.66
CA SER A 15 4.22 11.86 -2.00
C SER A 15 3.69 11.08 -0.79
N CYS A 16 3.80 9.74 -0.77
CA CYS A 16 3.35 8.94 0.37
C CYS A 16 4.40 8.87 1.50
N PHE A 17 5.70 9.03 1.20
CA PHE A 17 6.78 8.68 2.13
C PHE A 17 7.47 9.88 2.79
N GLY A 18 6.96 11.10 2.62
CA GLY A 18 7.43 12.29 3.36
C GLY A 18 8.94 12.48 3.31
N CYS A 19 9.46 13.05 2.22
CA CYS A 19 10.85 13.51 2.10
C CYS A 19 11.99 12.54 2.48
N PHE A 20 11.77 11.22 2.54
CA PHE A 20 12.84 10.28 2.89
C PHE A 20 13.79 9.95 1.73
N PHE A 21 13.34 10.15 0.49
CA PHE A 21 14.16 9.99 -0.71
C PHE A 21 14.68 11.34 -1.15
N CYS A 22 15.72 11.83 -0.46
CA CYS A 22 16.54 12.92 -0.98
C CYS A 22 16.91 12.64 -2.45
N GLN A 23 16.78 13.67 -3.29
CA GLN A 23 17.04 13.70 -4.74
C GLN A 23 18.36 13.07 -5.20
N SER A 24 19.31 12.76 -4.31
CA SER A 24 20.61 12.18 -4.61
C SER A 24 20.63 10.65 -4.78
N ILE A 25 19.66 9.91 -4.22
CA ILE A 25 19.63 8.43 -4.30
C ILE A 25 18.93 7.94 -5.57
N LEU A 26 17.97 8.72 -6.08
CA LEU A 26 17.14 8.35 -7.23
C LEU A 26 17.96 8.04 -8.50
N PRO A 27 18.92 8.90 -8.92
CA PRO A 27 19.68 8.67 -10.15
C PRO A 27 20.59 7.43 -10.06
N LYS A 28 21.12 7.16 -8.86
CA LYS A 28 21.99 6.00 -8.61
C LYS A 28 21.20 4.69 -8.63
N ILE A 29 19.97 4.70 -8.08
CA ILE A 29 19.06 3.54 -8.15
C ILE A 29 18.60 3.27 -9.58
N GLU A 30 18.38 4.31 -10.38
CA GLU A 30 17.97 4.15 -11.78
C GLU A 30 19.01 3.37 -12.60
N GLU A 31 20.29 3.72 -12.49
CA GLU A 31 21.38 2.99 -13.16
C GLU A 31 21.46 1.53 -12.68
N ASP A 32 21.32 1.31 -11.37
CA ASP A 32 21.31 -0.04 -10.79
C ASP A 32 20.11 -0.87 -11.29
N ILE A 33 18.95 -0.25 -11.51
CA ILE A 33 17.76 -0.89 -12.08
C ILE A 33 18.00 -1.29 -13.53
N GLU A 34 18.64 -0.46 -14.35
CA GLU A 34 18.96 -0.83 -15.74
C GLU A 34 19.90 -2.04 -15.81
N LYS A 35 20.91 -2.10 -14.93
CA LYS A 35 21.76 -3.30 -14.79
C LYS A 35 20.97 -4.53 -14.35
N LEU A 36 20.03 -4.35 -13.43
CA LEU A 36 19.15 -5.44 -12.99
C LEU A 36 18.24 -5.93 -14.12
N LYS A 37 17.66 -5.02 -14.92
CA LYS A 37 16.85 -5.37 -16.10
C LYS A 37 17.63 -6.20 -17.10
N ALA A 38 18.89 -5.81 -17.36
CA ALA A 38 19.78 -6.57 -18.23
C ALA A 38 20.07 -7.98 -17.67
N ASP A 39 20.36 -8.10 -16.37
CA ASP A 39 20.58 -9.39 -15.71
C ASP A 39 19.38 -10.34 -15.83
N PHE A 40 18.17 -9.79 -15.82
CA PHE A 40 16.91 -10.54 -15.91
C PHE A 40 16.41 -10.71 -17.34
N ASN A 41 17.12 -10.19 -18.35
CA ASN A 41 16.64 -10.12 -19.73
C ASN A 41 15.23 -9.52 -19.85
N SER A 42 14.90 -8.51 -19.02
CA SER A 42 13.53 -8.00 -18.90
C SER A 42 13.02 -7.23 -20.12
N SER A 43 13.84 -7.08 -21.17
CA SER A 43 13.50 -6.43 -22.44
C SER A 43 13.06 -7.43 -23.51
N GLN A 44 13.01 -8.73 -23.20
CA GLN A 44 12.48 -9.75 -24.10
C GLN A 44 10.98 -9.53 -24.37
N SER A 45 10.50 -9.94 -25.55
CA SER A 45 9.14 -9.66 -25.99
C SER A 45 8.06 -10.37 -25.18
N ASP A 46 8.38 -11.55 -24.64
CA ASP A 46 7.52 -12.35 -23.76
C ASP A 46 7.20 -11.66 -22.43
N VAL A 47 8.09 -10.78 -21.96
CA VAL A 47 7.91 -10.03 -20.69
C VAL A 47 6.69 -9.10 -20.72
N ALA A 48 6.27 -8.66 -21.91
CA ALA A 48 5.06 -7.84 -22.07
C ALA A 48 3.77 -8.65 -22.16
N GLU A 49 3.85 -9.98 -22.33
CA GLU A 49 2.70 -10.86 -22.40
C GLU A 49 1.94 -10.88 -21.06
N GLY A 50 0.60 -10.85 -21.11
CA GLY A 50 -0.24 -10.78 -19.91
C GLY A 50 -0.28 -9.41 -19.22
N GLY A 51 0.43 -8.40 -19.74
CA GLY A 51 0.40 -7.03 -19.25
C GLY A 51 1.18 -6.80 -17.96
N SER A 52 1.05 -5.62 -17.37
CA SER A 52 1.86 -5.26 -16.19
C SER A 52 1.41 -5.98 -14.91
N ILE A 53 2.36 -6.43 -14.10
CA ILE A 53 2.08 -7.11 -12.82
C ILE A 53 1.52 -6.14 -11.77
N PHE A 54 2.20 -5.00 -11.56
CA PHE A 54 1.89 -4.06 -10.47
C PHE A 54 1.31 -2.74 -10.95
N THR A 55 1.82 -2.20 -12.07
CA THR A 55 1.60 -0.80 -12.43
C THR A 55 0.16 -0.49 -12.79
N GLU A 56 -0.52 -1.38 -13.50
CA GLU A 56 -1.95 -1.23 -13.81
C GLU A 56 -2.80 -1.29 -12.55
N ARG A 57 -2.48 -2.24 -11.66
CA ARG A 57 -3.20 -2.42 -10.40
C ARG A 57 -3.09 -1.20 -9.50
N LEU A 58 -1.97 -0.47 -9.53
CA LEU A 58 -1.76 0.73 -8.73
C LEU A 58 -2.61 1.94 -9.18
N LYS A 59 -3.14 1.95 -10.41
CA LYS A 59 -3.93 3.09 -10.92
C LYS A 59 -5.23 3.31 -10.14
N SER A 60 -5.83 2.26 -9.62
CA SER A 60 -7.09 2.34 -8.86
C SER A 60 -6.90 2.78 -7.39
N TRP A 61 -5.66 2.81 -6.90
CA TRP A 61 -5.35 3.16 -5.51
C TRP A 61 -4.99 4.64 -5.47
N THR A 62 -5.95 5.51 -5.16
CA THR A 62 -5.77 6.96 -5.25
C THR A 62 -5.46 7.60 -3.90
N GLU A 63 -5.99 7.05 -2.80
CA GLU A 63 -5.78 7.58 -1.45
C GLU A 63 -4.38 7.25 -0.92
N ALA A 64 -3.72 8.21 -0.26
CA ALA A 64 -2.36 8.07 0.24
C ALA A 64 -2.18 6.89 1.24
N ASN A 65 -3.17 6.68 2.11
CA ASN A 65 -3.12 5.59 3.09
C ASN A 65 -3.28 4.22 2.41
N GLU A 66 -4.22 4.10 1.48
CA GLU A 66 -4.42 2.88 0.70
C GLU A 66 -3.19 2.56 -0.17
N LYS A 67 -2.57 3.58 -0.78
CA LYS A 67 -1.30 3.46 -1.51
C LYS A 67 -0.20 2.88 -0.64
N LYS A 68 -0.04 3.34 0.60
CA LYS A 68 0.98 2.79 1.53
C LYS A 68 0.77 1.30 1.81
N ILE A 69 -0.48 0.87 1.95
CA ILE A 69 -0.85 -0.53 2.18
C ILE A 69 -0.39 -1.38 0.98
N ILE A 70 -0.81 -1.04 -0.25
CA ILE A 70 -0.45 -1.84 -1.43
C ILE A 70 1.06 -1.78 -1.74
N LEU A 71 1.70 -0.62 -1.58
CA LEU A 71 3.15 -0.48 -1.79
C LEU A 71 3.95 -1.31 -0.78
N SER A 72 3.51 -1.40 0.48
CA SER A 72 4.19 -2.24 1.48
C SER A 72 4.21 -3.71 1.08
N GLN A 73 3.10 -4.21 0.51
CA GLN A 73 3.03 -5.57 -0.01
C GLN A 73 3.94 -5.78 -1.22
N ILE A 74 3.96 -4.83 -2.17
CA ILE A 74 4.83 -4.91 -3.37
C ILE A 74 6.31 -4.92 -2.97
N ILE A 75 6.72 -4.07 -2.03
CA ILE A 75 8.10 -4.03 -1.54
C ILE A 75 8.48 -5.36 -0.88
N SER A 76 7.60 -5.95 -0.07
CA SER A 76 7.81 -7.28 0.50
C SER A 76 7.97 -8.37 -0.57
N MET A 77 7.19 -8.29 -1.65
CA MET A 77 7.33 -9.23 -2.79
C MET A 77 8.67 -9.08 -3.50
N TYR A 78 9.16 -7.85 -3.70
CA TYR A 78 10.50 -7.63 -4.27
C TYR A 78 11.60 -8.13 -3.35
N LEU A 79 11.55 -7.85 -2.05
CA LEU A 79 12.52 -8.37 -1.07
C LEU A 79 12.57 -9.90 -1.12
N LYS A 80 11.39 -10.55 -1.10
CA LYS A 80 11.29 -12.00 -1.25
C LYS A 80 11.83 -12.49 -2.59
N MET A 81 11.64 -11.74 -3.67
CA MET A 81 12.25 -12.07 -4.97
C MET A 81 13.77 -12.07 -4.83
N PHE A 82 14.36 -11.02 -4.22
CA PHE A 82 15.80 -10.91 -4.02
C PHE A 82 16.40 -12.02 -3.15
N ASP A 83 15.69 -12.48 -2.13
CA ASP A 83 16.10 -13.63 -1.31
C ASP A 83 16.27 -14.92 -2.14
N ASN A 84 15.54 -15.04 -3.25
CA ASN A 84 15.54 -16.24 -4.10
C ASN A 84 16.52 -16.17 -5.29
N ILE A 85 17.21 -15.04 -5.51
CA ILE A 85 18.09 -14.83 -6.68
C ILE A 85 19.49 -15.48 -6.49
N GLY A 86 19.79 -16.04 -5.32
CA GLY A 86 21.00 -16.83 -5.09
C GLY A 86 22.29 -16.01 -5.27
N PRO A 87 23.36 -16.53 -5.92
CA PRO A 87 24.68 -15.88 -6.01
C PRO A 87 24.69 -14.50 -6.68
N ALA A 88 23.66 -14.17 -7.46
CA ALA A 88 23.52 -12.85 -8.09
C ALA A 88 23.25 -11.72 -7.08
N THR A 89 22.91 -12.04 -5.83
CA THR A 89 22.90 -11.11 -4.69
C THR A 89 24.27 -10.50 -4.37
N SER A 90 25.37 -11.07 -4.87
CA SER A 90 26.71 -10.54 -4.66
C SER A 90 27.01 -9.27 -5.46
N LYS A 91 26.26 -9.03 -6.56
CA LYS A 91 26.44 -7.88 -7.46
C LYS A 91 26.09 -6.56 -6.76
N LEU A 92 26.88 -5.53 -7.02
CA LEU A 92 26.77 -4.25 -6.33
C LEU A 92 25.41 -3.57 -6.54
N HIS A 93 24.89 -3.56 -7.77
CA HIS A 93 23.58 -2.96 -8.08
C HIS A 93 22.43 -3.68 -7.38
N VAL A 94 22.49 -5.01 -7.28
CA VAL A 94 21.51 -5.81 -6.54
C VAL A 94 21.53 -5.45 -5.05
N LYS A 95 22.71 -5.34 -4.44
CA LYS A 95 22.86 -4.92 -3.04
C LYS A 95 22.31 -3.52 -2.78
N ASN A 96 22.59 -2.58 -3.68
CA ASN A 96 22.11 -1.20 -3.55
C ASN A 96 20.57 -1.15 -3.59
N ILE A 97 19.95 -1.83 -4.56
CA ILE A 97 18.49 -1.93 -4.68
C ILE A 97 17.90 -2.62 -3.46
N HIS A 98 18.49 -3.74 -3.04
CA HIS A 98 18.03 -4.50 -1.88
C HIS A 98 18.04 -3.66 -0.59
N ASN A 99 19.13 -2.93 -0.34
CA ASN A 99 19.24 -2.03 0.79
C ASN A 99 18.21 -0.90 0.73
N ALA A 100 18.00 -0.29 -0.44
CA ALA A 100 17.00 0.75 -0.62
C ALA A 100 15.57 0.23 -0.34
N LEU A 101 15.25 -0.99 -0.79
CA LEU A 101 13.99 -1.65 -0.50
C LEU A 101 13.82 -1.97 0.98
N HIS A 102 14.89 -2.38 1.68
CA HIS A 102 14.84 -2.58 3.13
C HIS A 102 14.58 -1.27 3.88
N THR A 103 15.24 -0.17 3.49
CA THR A 103 14.97 1.15 4.07
C THR A 103 13.51 1.57 3.87
N LEU A 104 12.97 1.36 2.67
CA LEU A 104 11.54 1.58 2.38
C LEU A 104 10.64 0.70 3.24
N ASN A 105 10.95 -0.59 3.33
CA ASN A 105 10.14 -1.53 4.10
C ASN A 105 10.07 -1.15 5.58
N ASN A 106 11.20 -0.71 6.16
CA ASN A 106 11.25 -0.26 7.55
C ASN A 106 10.33 0.96 7.79
N SER A 107 10.24 1.87 6.83
CA SER A 107 9.31 3.02 6.88
C SER A 107 7.84 2.64 6.74
N LEU A 108 7.54 1.44 6.26
CA LEU A 108 6.19 0.91 6.02
C LEU A 108 5.75 -0.15 7.01
N THR A 109 6.53 -0.42 8.05
CA THR A 109 6.28 -1.53 9.00
C THR A 109 4.86 -1.53 9.55
N GLU A 110 4.28 -0.37 9.86
CA GLU A 110 2.89 -0.27 10.33
C GLU A 110 1.87 -0.63 9.23
N SER A 111 2.11 -0.19 7.99
CA SER A 111 1.25 -0.53 6.85
C SER A 111 1.33 -2.03 6.53
N PHE A 112 2.53 -2.62 6.65
CA PHE A 112 2.72 -4.06 6.49
C PHE A 112 1.97 -4.86 7.56
N LYS A 113 1.98 -4.39 8.82
CA LYS A 113 1.18 -4.99 9.88
C LYS A 113 -0.31 -4.99 9.52
N LYS A 114 -0.85 -3.87 9.04
CA LYS A 114 -2.26 -3.77 8.59
C LYS A 114 -2.58 -4.74 7.44
N VAL A 115 -1.67 -4.90 6.47
CA VAL A 115 -1.82 -5.89 5.39
C VAL A 115 -1.86 -7.31 5.94
N LYS A 116 -0.96 -7.64 6.87
CA LYS A 116 -0.91 -8.95 7.51
C LYS A 116 -2.19 -9.24 8.28
N ASP A 117 -2.66 -8.30 9.08
CA ASP A 117 -3.93 -8.41 9.82
C ASP A 117 -5.10 -8.68 8.85
N LEU A 118 -5.16 -7.96 7.72
CA LEU A 118 -6.18 -8.18 6.68
C LEU A 118 -6.08 -9.58 6.04
N MET A 119 -4.87 -10.06 5.74
CA MET A 119 -4.66 -11.40 5.19
C MET A 119 -5.04 -12.51 6.17
N GLU A 120 -4.78 -12.32 7.46
CA GLU A 120 -5.17 -13.25 8.51
C GLU A 120 -6.69 -13.29 8.67
N LEU A 121 -7.35 -12.13 8.67
CA LEU A 121 -8.81 -12.03 8.68
C LEU A 121 -9.44 -12.72 7.47
N ALA A 122 -8.89 -12.51 6.27
CA ALA A 122 -9.39 -13.13 5.04
C ALA A 122 -9.25 -14.67 5.02
N LYS A 123 -8.34 -15.22 5.82
CA LYS A 123 -8.09 -16.67 5.95
C LYS A 123 -8.87 -17.32 7.09
N LEU A 124 -9.69 -16.57 7.83
CA LEU A 124 -10.48 -17.14 8.92
C LEU A 124 -11.38 -18.27 8.39
N PRO A 125 -11.39 -19.46 9.04
CA PRO A 125 -12.22 -20.57 8.60
C PRO A 125 -13.67 -20.32 8.99
N MET A 126 -14.41 -19.59 8.15
CA MET A 126 -15.81 -19.20 8.41
C MET A 126 -16.79 -20.38 8.40
N ASN A 127 -16.33 -21.59 8.10
CA ASN A 127 -17.04 -22.85 8.28
C ASN A 127 -16.85 -23.47 9.68
N ASP A 128 -15.88 -23.00 10.47
CA ASP A 128 -15.65 -23.46 11.83
C ASP A 128 -16.72 -22.92 12.79
N LYS A 129 -17.43 -23.82 13.49
CA LYS A 129 -18.54 -23.46 14.39
C LYS A 129 -18.11 -22.60 15.58
N LYS A 130 -16.84 -22.68 16.03
CA LYS A 130 -16.33 -21.83 17.12
C LYS A 130 -16.06 -20.41 16.61
N ILE A 131 -15.49 -20.27 15.42
CA ILE A 131 -15.28 -18.97 14.77
C ILE A 131 -16.62 -18.30 14.48
N GLN A 132 -17.60 -19.03 13.93
CA GLN A 132 -18.94 -18.50 13.68
C GLN A 132 -19.60 -17.95 14.94
N ARG A 133 -19.56 -18.71 16.05
CA ARG A 133 -20.12 -18.25 17.34
C ARG A 133 -19.44 -16.98 17.85
N LYS A 134 -18.12 -16.85 17.70
CA LYS A 134 -17.38 -15.62 18.03
C LYS A 134 -17.81 -14.45 17.16
N ALA A 135 -17.86 -14.65 15.84
CA ALA A 135 -18.27 -13.62 14.89
C ALA A 135 -19.70 -13.13 15.17
N VAL A 136 -20.63 -14.02 15.52
CA VAL A 136 -22.00 -13.65 15.91
C VAL A 136 -22.02 -12.86 17.21
N ASN A 137 -21.22 -13.23 18.21
CA ASN A 137 -21.11 -12.48 19.47
C ASN A 137 -20.56 -11.06 19.26
N GLU A 138 -19.68 -10.87 18.29
CA GLU A 138 -19.06 -9.58 17.96
C GLU A 138 -19.85 -8.78 16.91
N LEU A 139 -20.89 -9.35 16.30
CA LEU A 139 -21.60 -8.75 15.17
C LEU A 139 -22.20 -7.37 15.50
N PHE A 140 -22.87 -7.24 16.64
CA PHE A 140 -23.48 -5.98 17.04
C PHE A 140 -22.46 -4.85 17.26
N PRO A 141 -21.39 -5.01 18.07
CA PRO A 141 -20.38 -3.96 18.21
C PRO A 141 -19.66 -3.65 16.90
N THR A 142 -19.42 -4.65 16.02
CA THR A 142 -18.86 -4.40 14.68
C THR A 142 -19.77 -3.51 13.84
N LEU A 143 -21.07 -3.78 13.80
CA LEU A 143 -22.04 -2.95 13.07
C LEU A 143 -22.14 -1.53 13.64
N GLN A 144 -22.12 -1.38 14.97
CA GLN A 144 -22.09 -0.07 15.61
C GLN A 144 -20.85 0.74 15.18
N LYS A 145 -19.67 0.10 15.16
CA LYS A 145 -18.43 0.76 14.77
C LYS A 145 -18.47 1.22 13.30
N LEU A 146 -18.96 0.38 12.39
CA LEU A 146 -19.14 0.72 10.98
C LEU A 146 -20.08 1.92 10.76
N LEU A 147 -21.15 2.02 11.54
CA LEU A 147 -22.09 3.14 11.44
C LEU A 147 -21.49 4.45 11.99
N LEU A 148 -20.71 4.39 13.07
CA LEU A 148 -20.05 5.55 13.65
C LEU A 148 -18.98 6.14 12.73
N ASP A 149 -18.25 5.28 12.02
CA ASP A 149 -17.18 5.69 11.11
C ASP A 149 -17.71 6.10 9.72
N HIS A 150 -19.03 5.99 9.47
CA HIS A 150 -19.64 6.40 8.21
C HIS A 150 -19.80 7.94 8.14
N PRO A 151 -19.35 8.61 7.06
CA PRO A 151 -19.32 10.08 7.00
C PRO A 151 -20.69 10.76 7.16
N THR A 152 -21.80 10.06 6.87
CA THR A 152 -23.16 10.62 7.01
C THR A 152 -23.68 10.69 8.46
N THR A 153 -23.09 9.96 9.42
CA THR A 153 -23.53 10.02 10.84
C THR A 153 -22.97 11.23 11.58
N HIS A 154 -21.87 11.82 11.11
CA HIS A 154 -21.33 13.08 11.63
C HIS A 154 -22.18 14.32 11.28
N VAL A 155 -23.21 14.20 10.44
CA VAL A 155 -24.03 15.34 9.97
C VAL A 155 -25.18 15.71 10.94
N LYS A 156 -25.47 14.93 11.99
CA LYS A 156 -26.67 15.17 12.83
C LYS A 156 -26.39 15.67 14.24
N ARG A 157 -26.25 17.00 14.37
CA ARG A 157 -27.06 17.87 15.25
C ARG A 157 -26.63 19.35 15.14
N LYS A 158 -27.19 20.10 14.18
CA LYS A 158 -27.42 21.54 14.43
C LYS A 158 -28.55 21.61 15.44
N ARG A 159 -28.23 21.91 16.70
CA ARG A 159 -29.22 22.26 17.72
C ARG A 159 -29.91 23.52 17.20
N SER A 160 -31.13 23.39 16.66
CA SER A 160 -31.97 24.54 16.39
C SER A 160 -32.23 25.23 17.72
N GLN A 161 -31.43 26.25 18.03
CA GLN A 161 -31.84 27.25 19.01
C GLN A 161 -33.00 27.99 18.36
N ASN A 162 -34.21 27.48 18.58
CA ASN A 162 -35.41 28.29 18.47
C ASN A 162 -35.23 29.47 19.43
N GLN A 163 -34.76 30.61 18.91
CA GLN A 163 -34.91 31.90 19.56
C GLN A 163 -36.41 32.15 19.70
N LYS A 164 -36.95 31.72 20.84
CA LYS A 164 -38.29 32.07 21.28
C LYS A 164 -38.36 33.59 21.40
N ARG A 165 -39.07 34.19 20.44
CA ARG A 165 -40.01 35.32 20.58
C ARG A 165 -39.69 36.33 21.70
N LYS A 166 -39.35 37.55 21.30
CA LYS A 166 -39.99 38.77 21.81
C LYS A 166 -40.13 39.79 20.67
N CYS A 167 -41.24 39.69 19.94
CA CYS A 167 -41.86 40.89 19.39
C CYS A 167 -42.59 41.56 20.56
N ARG A 168 -42.28 42.81 20.84
CA ARG A 168 -43.24 43.73 21.48
C ARG A 168 -43.30 44.97 20.61
N CYS A 169 -44.55 45.32 20.33
CA CYS A 169 -45.04 46.51 19.65
C CYS A 169 -44.48 47.80 20.25
#